data_AF-I7IZ09-F1
#
_entry.id   AF-I7IZ09-F1
#
_cell.length_a   1.000
_cell.length_b   1.000
_cell.length_c   1.000
_cell.angle_alpha   90.00
_cell.angle_beta   90.00
_cell.angle_gamma   90.00
#
_symmetry.space_group_name_H-M   'P 1'
#
loop_
_entity.id
_entity.type
_entity.pdbx_description
1 polymer ?
#
loop_
_entity_poly.entity_id
_entity_poly.type
_entity_poly.pdbx_seq_one_letter_code
_entity_poly.pdbx_strand_id
1 'polypeptide(L)'
;MKPHLIRAIEVSLLVSALSACVTVEHPTDGDPYESMNRTIYKVNKKVDEGIVKPVAQLYDTVLPGGAKRCISNIFSNLGDIWSGVNSLLQGRGVDFFNTMGRVIQNSTMGVGGCFDVATKSGTPKIPNDFGTTLAVWGFKEGPYLMLPILGPSNFRDGAGLIGDTVGSSLVFASPSAIDNVKLRNSLTGLKYMDVRYRLLQVEDMTKGLALDEYAFLRDAYLQNRRALVRSKLEPNGLYQEELAAAKKAKNPKSESLPQYEDPDSNLPQYEDPDSNLPQYEDPESPSQSSSQSDKQSSSDPSVPQYEDPESDTGGSQPVAQPIDPSVPHYEDPGQ
;
A
#
# COMPACT_ATOMS: atom_id res chain seq x y z
N MET A 1 -22.29 38.36 16.40
CA MET A 1 -22.34 37.52 15.18
C MET A 1 -22.70 36.10 15.57
N LYS A 2 -23.54 35.40 14.80
CA LYS A 2 -23.88 33.99 15.08
C LYS A 2 -22.60 33.14 14.98
N PRO A 3 -22.40 32.12 15.83
CA PRO A 3 -21.16 31.31 15.85
C PRO A 3 -20.87 30.62 14.50
N HIS A 4 -21.91 30.33 13.72
CA HIS A 4 -21.78 29.79 12.36
C HIS A 4 -21.18 30.77 11.35
N LEU A 5 -21.42 32.08 11.53
CA LEU A 5 -20.86 33.13 10.68
C LEU A 5 -19.36 33.35 10.96
N ILE A 6 -18.95 33.24 12.22
CA ILE A 6 -17.53 33.36 12.60
C ILE A 6 -16.75 32.16 12.03
N ARG A 7 -17.27 30.94 12.16
CA ARG A 7 -16.66 29.74 11.56
C ARG A 7 -16.60 29.80 10.03
N ALA A 8 -17.64 30.32 9.38
CA ALA A 8 -17.64 30.49 7.93
C ALA A 8 -16.58 31.51 7.47
N ILE A 9 -16.38 32.58 8.24
CA ILE A 9 -15.35 33.58 7.96
C ILE A 9 -13.96 32.99 8.19
N GLU A 10 -13.73 32.27 9.29
CA GLU A 10 -12.45 31.58 9.56
C GLU A 10 -12.09 30.57 8.46
N VAL A 11 -13.06 29.76 8.02
CA VAL A 11 -12.87 28.81 6.91
C VAL A 11 -12.58 29.57 5.60
N SER A 12 -13.29 30.66 5.33
CA SER A 12 -13.08 31.46 4.12
C SER A 12 -11.71 32.14 4.12
N LEU A 13 -11.23 32.62 5.27
CA LEU A 13 -9.92 33.27 5.43
C LEU A 13 -8.79 32.24 5.27
N LEU A 14 -8.99 31.02 5.78
CA LEU A 14 -8.08 29.90 5.56
C LEU A 14 -8.04 29.50 4.08
N VAL A 15 -9.18 29.37 3.40
CA VAL A 15 -9.26 29.08 1.96
C VAL A 15 -8.64 30.19 1.12
N SER A 16 -8.81 31.45 1.51
CA SER A 16 -8.23 32.61 0.81
C SER A 16 -6.70 32.63 0.88
N ALA A 17 -6.13 32.23 2.02
CA ALA A 17 -4.68 32.15 2.21
C ALA A 17 -4.00 31.05 1.36
N LEU A 18 -4.77 30.09 0.85
CA LEU A 18 -4.28 29.04 -0.04
C LEU A 18 -4.27 29.47 -1.53
N SER A 19 -4.85 30.62 -1.87
CA SER A 19 -4.97 31.08 -3.26
C SER A 19 -3.73 31.84 -3.76
N ALA A 20 -2.53 31.48 -3.30
CA ALA A 20 -1.29 31.91 -3.91
C ALA A 20 -1.16 31.22 -5.27
N CYS A 21 -1.59 31.93 -6.32
CA CYS A 21 -1.56 31.47 -7.70
C CYS A 21 -0.10 31.37 -8.17
N VAL A 22 0.52 30.22 -7.94
CA VAL A 22 1.73 29.79 -8.65
C VAL A 22 1.25 28.83 -9.72
N THR A 23 1.16 29.27 -10.97
CA THR A 23 0.89 28.39 -12.12
C THR A 23 2.16 27.63 -12.50
N VAL A 24 2.05 26.31 -12.70
CA VAL A 24 3.12 25.48 -13.26
C VAL A 24 2.95 25.48 -14.78
N GLU A 25 4.04 25.70 -15.53
CA GLU A 25 4.03 25.72 -17.00
C GLU A 25 3.68 24.34 -17.60
N HIS A 26 4.01 23.27 -16.88
CA HIS A 26 3.71 21.88 -17.24
C HIS A 26 3.26 21.08 -16.00
N PRO A 27 1.96 21.09 -15.64
CA PRO A 27 1.46 20.23 -14.56
C PRO A 27 1.63 18.76 -14.93
N THR A 28 1.92 17.92 -13.94
CA THR A 28 1.99 16.46 -14.15
C THR A 28 0.63 15.92 -14.61
N ASP A 29 0.63 14.94 -15.52
CA ASP A 29 -0.59 14.27 -15.98
C ASP A 29 -1.43 13.75 -14.81
N GLY A 30 -2.70 14.17 -14.75
CA GLY A 30 -3.64 13.83 -13.67
C GLY A 30 -3.63 14.78 -12.45
N ASP A 31 -2.69 15.73 -12.38
CA ASP A 31 -2.56 16.72 -11.31
C ASP A 31 -2.53 18.17 -11.86
N PRO A 32 -3.66 18.66 -12.43
CA PRO A 32 -3.72 20.02 -12.99
C PRO A 32 -3.56 21.12 -11.93
N TYR A 33 -3.70 20.77 -10.64
CA TYR A 33 -3.57 21.70 -9.51
C TYR A 33 -2.28 21.48 -8.71
N GLU A 34 -1.23 20.96 -9.35
CA GLU A 34 0.00 20.52 -8.69
C GLU A 34 0.61 21.57 -7.75
N SER A 35 0.69 22.83 -8.17
CA SER A 35 1.25 23.90 -7.33
C SER A 35 0.44 24.15 -6.05
N MET A 36 -0.89 24.21 -6.17
CA MET A 36 -1.77 24.32 -5.01
C MET A 36 -1.59 23.10 -4.11
N ASN A 37 -1.59 21.91 -4.70
CA ASN A 37 -1.48 20.65 -3.98
C ASN A 37 -0.13 20.52 -3.24
N ARG A 38 0.98 20.91 -3.86
CA ARG A 38 2.32 20.98 -3.25
C ARG A 38 2.38 22.01 -2.11
N THR A 39 1.67 23.13 -2.25
CA THR A 39 1.60 24.14 -1.18
C THR A 39 0.84 23.60 0.03
N ILE A 40 -0.32 22.99 -0.20
CA ILE A 40 -1.10 22.34 0.85
C ILE A 40 -0.31 21.20 1.48
N TYR A 41 0.41 20.41 0.69
CA TYR A 41 1.29 19.37 1.19
C TYR A 41 2.33 19.92 2.18
N LYS A 42 3.01 21.03 1.84
CA LYS A 42 3.97 21.66 2.74
C LYS A 42 3.32 22.14 4.04
N VAL A 43 2.10 22.66 3.99
CA VAL A 43 1.34 23.06 5.18
C VAL A 43 1.01 21.83 6.03
N ASN A 44 0.44 20.79 5.43
CA ASN A 44 0.11 19.52 6.10
C ASN A 44 1.35 18.90 6.75
N LYS A 45 2.47 18.85 6.02
CA LYS A 45 3.75 18.32 6.52
C LYS A 45 4.25 19.10 7.73
N LYS A 46 4.22 20.43 7.71
CA LYS A 46 4.61 21.25 8.87
C LYS A 46 3.72 21.04 10.08
N VAL A 47 2.41 20.95 9.87
CA VAL A 47 1.44 20.66 10.95
C VAL A 47 1.68 19.26 11.53
N ASP A 48 1.96 18.30 10.66
CA ASP A 48 2.25 16.94 11.07
C ASP A 48 3.55 16.86 11.88
N GLU A 49 4.66 17.36 11.36
CA GLU A 49 5.96 17.35 12.04
C GLU A 49 5.95 18.14 13.36
N GLY A 50 5.22 19.25 13.41
CA GLY A 50 5.19 20.14 14.58
C GLY A 50 4.21 19.70 15.68
N ILE A 51 3.11 19.03 15.32
CA ILE A 51 2.02 18.74 16.26
C ILE A 51 1.61 17.27 16.22
N VAL A 52 1.19 16.77 15.05
CA VAL A 52 0.52 15.47 14.97
C VAL A 52 1.48 14.31 15.24
N LYS A 53 2.68 14.35 14.66
CA LYS A 53 3.72 13.33 14.83
C LYS A 53 4.22 13.24 16.28
N PRO A 54 4.59 14.34 16.97
CA PRO A 54 4.93 14.29 18.39
C PRO A 54 3.82 13.70 19.27
N VAL A 55 2.56 14.05 19.01
CA VAL A 55 1.42 13.51 19.78
C VAL A 55 1.20 12.03 19.47
N ALA A 56 1.39 11.59 18.22
CA ALA A 56 1.31 10.18 17.85
C ALA A 56 2.45 9.35 18.46
N GLN A 57 3.66 9.90 18.57
CA GLN A 57 4.78 9.27 19.29
C GLN A 57 4.51 9.17 20.80
N LEU A 58 3.87 10.18 21.39
CA LEU A 58 3.44 10.11 22.79
C LEU A 58 2.36 9.02 22.99
N TYR A 59 1.38 8.93 22.07
CA TYR A 59 0.39 7.85 22.06
C TYR A 59 1.06 6.47 21.97
N ASP A 60 2.07 6.33 21.12
CA ASP A 60 2.86 5.10 20.98
C ASP A 60 3.59 4.72 22.27
N THR A 61 4.21 5.73 22.92
CA THR A 61 5.02 5.55 24.14
C THR A 61 4.17 5.26 25.38
N VAL A 62 3.04 5.94 25.53
CA VAL A 62 2.21 5.86 26.75
C VAL A 62 1.33 4.61 26.77
N LEU A 63 0.80 4.18 25.62
CA LEU A 63 -0.14 3.07 25.58
C LEU A 63 0.55 1.74 25.26
N PRO A 64 0.25 0.67 26.03
CA PRO A 64 0.80 -0.65 25.75
C PRO A 64 0.26 -1.19 24.40
N GLY A 65 1.05 -2.04 23.73
CA GLY A 65 0.71 -2.58 22.41
C GLY A 65 -0.64 -3.32 22.36
N GLY A 66 -1.09 -3.91 23.48
CA GLY A 66 -2.44 -4.50 23.59
C GLY A 66 -3.55 -3.44 23.48
N ALA A 67 -3.44 -2.34 24.21
CA ALA A 67 -4.42 -1.26 24.19
C ALA A 67 -4.49 -0.58 22.82
N LYS A 68 -3.33 -0.30 22.20
CA LYS A 68 -3.28 0.30 20.84
C LYS A 68 -3.97 -0.59 19.81
N ARG A 69 -3.72 -1.91 19.83
CA ARG A 69 -4.40 -2.87 18.96
C ARG A 69 -5.91 -2.91 19.21
N CYS A 70 -6.32 -2.89 20.47
CA CYS A 70 -7.74 -2.83 20.85
C CYS A 70 -8.44 -1.60 20.25
N ILE A 71 -7.85 -0.40 20.42
CA ILE A 71 -8.36 0.86 19.88
C ILE A 71 -8.46 0.81 18.36
N SER A 72 -7.38 0.38 17.69
CA SER A 72 -7.36 0.18 16.23
C SER A 72 -8.48 -0.75 15.77
N ASN A 73 -8.69 -1.89 16.46
CA ASN A 73 -9.72 -2.86 16.08
C ASN A 73 -11.13 -2.31 16.33
N ILE A 74 -11.37 -1.59 17.42
CA ILE A 74 -12.67 -0.96 17.71
C ILE A 74 -13.04 0.01 16.59
N PHE A 75 -12.13 0.92 16.20
CA PHE A 75 -12.40 1.85 15.10
C PHE A 75 -12.51 1.17 13.75
N SER A 76 -11.74 0.10 13.52
CA SER A 76 -11.82 -0.72 12.31
C SER A 76 -13.18 -1.41 12.19
N ASN A 77 -13.68 -1.99 13.30
CA ASN A 77 -14.98 -2.64 13.40
C ASN A 77 -16.13 -1.64 13.23
N LEU A 78 -16.02 -0.45 13.81
CA LEU A 78 -17.00 0.62 13.63
C LEU A 78 -17.06 1.08 12.16
N GLY A 79 -15.90 1.19 11.50
CA GLY A 79 -15.81 1.48 10.08
C GLY A 79 -16.42 0.39 9.17
N ASP A 80 -16.39 -0.87 9.60
CA ASP A 80 -17.00 -1.98 8.85
C ASP A 80 -18.52 -1.82 8.72
N ILE A 81 -19.20 -1.16 9.67
CA ILE A 81 -20.63 -0.84 9.54
C ILE A 81 -20.88 0.04 8.32
N TRP A 82 -20.13 1.14 8.17
CA TRP A 82 -20.26 2.04 7.02
C TRP A 82 -19.81 1.38 5.72
N SER A 83 -18.78 0.53 5.78
CA SER A 83 -18.36 -0.28 4.64
C SER A 83 -19.46 -1.25 4.18
N GLY A 84 -20.18 -1.87 5.12
CA GLY A 84 -21.34 -2.70 4.84
C GLY A 84 -22.41 -1.89 4.10
N VAL A 85 -22.81 -0.73 4.65
CA VAL A 85 -23.79 0.15 4.00
C VAL A 85 -23.36 0.50 2.57
N ASN A 86 -22.10 0.82 2.34
CA ASN A 86 -21.60 1.07 0.99
C ASN A 86 -21.64 -0.18 0.08
N SER A 87 -21.37 -1.37 0.61
CA SER A 87 -21.55 -2.63 -0.13
C SER A 87 -23.00 -2.78 -0.61
N LEU A 88 -23.96 -2.45 0.26
CA LEU A 88 -25.38 -2.48 -0.08
C LEU A 88 -25.73 -1.42 -1.15
N LEU A 89 -25.22 -0.20 -1.01
CA LEU A 89 -25.39 0.89 -2.00
C LEU A 89 -24.78 0.55 -3.38
N GLN A 90 -23.73 -0.27 -3.39
CA GLN A 90 -23.10 -0.79 -4.60
C GLN A 90 -23.85 -1.99 -5.20
N GLY A 91 -24.94 -2.45 -4.58
CA GLY A 91 -25.68 -3.65 -5.01
C GLY A 91 -25.00 -4.97 -4.66
N ARG A 92 -23.98 -4.95 -3.80
CA ARG A 92 -23.15 -6.11 -3.42
C ARG A 92 -23.66 -6.72 -2.11
N GLY A 93 -24.82 -7.39 -2.18
CA GLY A 93 -25.49 -7.96 -1.01
C GLY A 93 -24.68 -9.00 -0.24
N VAL A 94 -23.93 -9.87 -0.94
CA VAL A 94 -23.06 -10.87 -0.30
C VAL A 94 -21.96 -10.20 0.53
N ASP A 95 -21.33 -9.17 -0.02
CA ASP A 95 -20.31 -8.39 0.68
C ASP A 95 -20.88 -7.64 1.89
N PHE A 96 -22.10 -7.13 1.78
CA PHE A 96 -22.82 -6.54 2.90
C PHE A 96 -22.97 -7.55 4.05
N PHE A 97 -23.52 -8.73 3.77
CA PHE A 97 -23.73 -9.75 4.82
C PHE A 97 -22.41 -10.25 5.40
N ASN A 98 -21.37 -10.45 4.58
CA ASN A 98 -20.05 -10.82 5.06
C ASN A 98 -19.47 -9.74 5.98
N THR A 99 -19.57 -8.47 5.59
CA THR A 99 -19.07 -7.34 6.40
C THR A 99 -19.85 -7.18 7.70
N MET A 100 -21.18 -7.27 7.67
CA MET A 100 -22.00 -7.21 8.88
C MET A 100 -21.77 -8.42 9.79
N GLY A 101 -21.53 -9.60 9.21
CA GLY A 101 -21.10 -10.80 9.94
C GLY A 101 -19.82 -10.56 10.71
N ARG A 102 -18.82 -9.92 10.09
CA ARG A 102 -17.58 -9.49 10.79
C ARG A 102 -17.90 -8.55 11.95
N VAL A 103 -18.74 -7.54 11.74
CA VAL A 103 -19.13 -6.58 12.79
C VAL A 103 -19.74 -7.31 13.98
N ILE A 104 -20.68 -8.23 13.75
CA ILE A 104 -21.35 -9.00 14.80
C ILE A 104 -20.34 -9.88 15.54
N GLN A 105 -19.50 -10.62 14.84
CA GLN A 105 -18.49 -11.51 15.43
C GLN A 105 -17.49 -10.74 16.29
N ASN A 106 -16.93 -9.65 15.76
CA ASN A 106 -15.97 -8.82 16.49
C ASN A 106 -16.61 -8.09 17.66
N SER A 107 -17.86 -7.65 17.55
CA SER A 107 -18.56 -6.97 18.65
C SER A 107 -18.94 -7.93 19.78
N THR A 108 -19.30 -9.17 19.46
CA THR A 108 -19.75 -10.18 20.44
C THR A 108 -18.57 -11.00 20.99
N MET A 109 -17.89 -11.76 20.15
CA MET A 109 -16.78 -12.63 20.52
C MET A 109 -15.47 -11.86 20.67
N GLY A 110 -15.32 -10.74 19.96
CA GLY A 110 -14.16 -9.89 20.02
C GLY A 110 -14.20 -8.79 21.09
N VAL A 111 -15.11 -8.90 22.07
CA VAL A 111 -15.24 -7.96 23.20
C VAL A 111 -15.41 -6.51 22.71
N GLY A 112 -16.56 -6.23 22.07
CA GLY A 112 -16.87 -4.88 21.57
C GLY A 112 -16.00 -4.42 20.39
N GLY A 113 -15.33 -5.35 19.70
CA GLY A 113 -14.43 -5.07 18.59
C GLY A 113 -12.97 -4.89 18.99
N CYS A 114 -12.60 -5.14 20.25
CA CYS A 114 -11.21 -5.10 20.70
C CYS A 114 -10.32 -6.17 20.03
N PHE A 115 -10.90 -7.33 19.71
CA PHE A 115 -10.24 -8.42 19.01
C PHE A 115 -10.90 -8.68 17.65
N ASP A 116 -10.09 -8.74 16.59
CA ASP A 116 -10.56 -9.11 15.25
C ASP A 116 -10.65 -10.65 15.11
N VAL A 117 -11.71 -11.21 15.67
CA VAL A 117 -12.03 -12.64 15.62
C VAL A 117 -12.41 -13.06 14.20
N ALA A 118 -13.12 -12.20 13.48
CA ALA A 118 -13.64 -12.52 12.15
C ALA A 118 -12.53 -12.75 11.11
N THR A 119 -11.45 -11.97 11.18
CA THR A 119 -10.27 -12.21 10.33
C THR A 119 -9.59 -13.54 10.70
N LYS A 120 -9.48 -13.86 12.00
CA LYS A 120 -8.90 -15.14 12.45
C LYS A 120 -9.74 -16.36 12.04
N SER A 121 -11.06 -16.20 11.89
CA SER A 121 -11.95 -17.22 11.37
C SER A 121 -12.08 -17.22 9.84
N GLY A 122 -11.19 -16.52 9.12
CA GLY A 122 -11.08 -16.59 7.67
C GLY A 122 -12.06 -15.69 6.90
N THR A 123 -12.73 -14.75 7.54
CA THR A 123 -13.59 -13.77 6.84
C THR A 123 -12.75 -12.51 6.56
N PRO A 124 -12.27 -12.24 5.34
CA PRO A 124 -11.44 -11.06 5.08
C PRO A 124 -12.26 -9.76 5.18
N LYS A 125 -11.58 -8.67 5.54
CA LYS A 125 -12.19 -7.33 5.54
C LYS A 125 -12.44 -6.87 4.11
N ILE A 126 -13.63 -6.30 3.88
CA ILE A 126 -14.02 -5.72 2.59
C ILE A 126 -14.09 -4.20 2.81
N PRO A 127 -13.04 -3.43 2.47
CA PRO A 127 -13.07 -1.98 2.65
C PRO A 127 -13.90 -1.32 1.55
N ASN A 128 -14.87 -0.49 1.95
CA ASN A 128 -15.67 0.37 1.10
C ASN A 128 -15.91 1.70 1.80
N ASP A 129 -15.98 2.74 0.98
CA ASP A 129 -16.36 4.10 1.38
C ASP A 129 -17.25 4.71 0.28
N PHE A 130 -17.80 5.89 0.55
CA PHE A 130 -18.72 6.53 -0.39
C PHE A 130 -18.04 6.90 -1.71
N GLY A 131 -16.73 7.21 -1.70
CA GLY A 131 -15.98 7.42 -2.93
C GLY A 131 -15.92 6.18 -3.83
N THR A 132 -15.77 4.97 -3.25
CA THR A 132 -15.86 3.71 -4.02
C THR A 132 -17.27 3.46 -4.54
N THR A 133 -18.29 3.83 -3.77
CA THR A 133 -19.69 3.74 -4.19
C THR A 133 -19.97 4.67 -5.37
N LEU A 134 -19.50 5.92 -5.32
CA LEU A 134 -19.57 6.85 -6.45
C LEU A 134 -18.86 6.28 -7.69
N ALA A 135 -17.74 5.58 -7.51
CA ALA A 135 -17.05 4.92 -8.62
C ALA A 135 -17.91 3.84 -9.28
N VAL A 136 -18.55 2.98 -8.49
CA VAL A 136 -19.49 1.96 -8.96
C VAL A 136 -20.70 2.58 -9.64
N TRP A 137 -21.15 3.74 -9.19
CA TRP A 137 -22.21 4.52 -9.83
C TRP A 137 -21.76 5.27 -11.10
N GLY A 138 -20.50 5.13 -11.51
CA GLY A 138 -19.98 5.67 -12.78
C GLY A 138 -19.31 7.05 -12.68
N PHE A 139 -19.15 7.62 -11.48
CA PHE A 139 -18.38 8.85 -11.32
C PHE A 139 -16.89 8.58 -11.52
N LYS A 140 -16.29 9.32 -12.47
CA LYS A 140 -14.84 9.28 -12.74
C LYS A 140 -14.06 9.84 -11.55
N GLU A 141 -12.80 9.42 -11.40
CA GLU A 141 -11.92 9.89 -10.30
C GLU A 141 -11.77 11.42 -10.26
N GLY A 142 -11.67 12.05 -11.44
CA GLY A 142 -11.37 13.47 -11.55
C GLY A 142 -9.92 13.79 -11.17
N PRO A 143 -9.54 15.08 -11.17
CA PRO A 143 -8.18 15.50 -10.87
C PRO A 143 -7.78 15.17 -9.43
N TYR A 144 -6.47 14.97 -9.23
CA TYR A 144 -5.87 14.84 -7.91
C TYR A 144 -6.00 16.14 -7.10
N LEU A 145 -6.23 15.99 -5.80
CA LEU A 145 -6.34 17.09 -4.85
C LEU A 145 -5.63 16.72 -3.55
N MET A 146 -4.78 17.61 -3.05
CA MET A 146 -4.27 17.52 -1.68
C MET A 146 -5.19 18.35 -0.78
N LEU A 147 -5.87 17.70 0.16
CA LEU A 147 -6.79 18.37 1.07
C LEU A 147 -6.03 18.88 2.32
N PRO A 148 -6.35 20.08 2.82
CA PRO A 148 -5.79 20.58 4.07
C PRO A 148 -6.10 19.62 5.23
N ILE A 149 -5.06 19.23 5.98
CA ILE A 149 -5.08 18.31 7.13
C ILE A 149 -5.45 16.87 6.76
N LEU A 150 -6.37 16.64 5.82
CA LEU A 150 -6.89 15.33 5.45
C LEU A 150 -5.95 14.55 4.51
N GLY A 151 -5.12 15.24 3.72
CA GLY A 151 -4.11 14.61 2.87
C GLY A 151 -4.57 14.32 1.43
N PRO A 152 -3.92 13.34 0.75
CA PRO A 152 -4.19 12.99 -0.64
C PRO A 152 -5.65 12.58 -0.92
N SER A 153 -6.21 13.07 -2.03
CA SER A 153 -7.56 12.74 -2.51
C SER A 153 -7.65 12.93 -4.03
N ASN A 154 -8.80 12.62 -4.62
CA ASN A 154 -9.21 13.15 -5.93
C ASN A 154 -10.59 13.80 -5.79
N PHE A 155 -11.10 14.42 -6.87
CA PHE A 155 -12.38 15.12 -6.83
C PHE A 155 -13.55 14.22 -6.37
N ARG A 156 -13.65 13.01 -6.92
CA ARG A 156 -14.70 12.05 -6.54
C ARG A 156 -14.59 11.65 -5.07
N ASP A 157 -13.38 11.30 -4.63
CA ASP A 157 -13.15 10.83 -3.27
C ASP A 157 -13.28 11.98 -2.25
N GLY A 158 -12.99 13.22 -2.66
CA GLY A 158 -13.26 14.42 -1.87
C GLY A 158 -14.75 14.63 -1.62
N ALA A 159 -15.59 14.43 -2.63
CA ALA A 159 -17.05 14.37 -2.45
C ALA A 159 -17.46 13.13 -1.64
N GLY A 160 -16.77 12.01 -1.84
CA GLY A 160 -16.85 10.78 -1.04
C GLY A 160 -16.74 11.06 0.45
N LEU A 161 -15.71 11.80 0.88
CA LEU A 161 -15.46 12.14 2.29
C LEU A 161 -16.62 12.90 2.94
N ILE A 162 -17.35 13.73 2.20
CA ILE A 162 -18.54 14.41 2.70
C ILE A 162 -19.64 13.38 2.98
N GLY A 163 -19.88 12.49 2.02
CA GLY A 163 -20.81 11.37 2.17
C GLY A 163 -20.43 10.44 3.32
N ASP A 164 -19.14 10.14 3.47
CA ASP A 164 -18.62 9.34 4.57
C ASP A 164 -18.86 10.02 5.92
N THR A 165 -18.62 11.33 6.01
CA THR A 165 -18.82 12.07 7.26
C THR A 165 -20.29 12.08 7.70
N VAL A 166 -21.20 12.40 6.78
CA VAL A 166 -22.63 12.46 7.08
C VAL A 166 -23.20 11.05 7.26
N GLY A 167 -22.94 10.16 6.31
CA GLY A 167 -23.50 8.81 6.28
C GLY A 167 -23.03 7.95 7.44
N SER A 168 -21.73 7.94 7.75
CA SER A 168 -21.21 7.19 8.90
C SER A 168 -21.77 7.72 10.22
N SER A 169 -22.05 9.02 10.32
CA SER A 169 -22.70 9.59 11.50
C SER A 169 -24.16 9.15 11.63
N LEU A 170 -24.91 9.09 10.52
CA LEU A 170 -26.32 8.70 10.51
C LEU A 170 -26.54 7.25 10.93
N VAL A 171 -25.57 6.37 10.66
CA VAL A 171 -25.65 4.95 11.03
C VAL A 171 -24.83 4.60 12.29
N PHE A 172 -24.44 5.61 13.08
CA PHE A 172 -23.65 5.43 14.31
C PHE A 172 -22.30 4.72 14.12
N ALA A 173 -21.72 4.80 12.92
CA ALA A 173 -20.44 4.18 12.53
C ALA A 173 -19.25 5.14 12.65
N SER A 174 -19.41 6.26 13.35
CA SER A 174 -18.36 7.26 13.54
C SER A 174 -18.55 8.01 14.86
N PRO A 175 -17.46 8.45 15.53
CA PRO A 175 -17.55 9.34 16.69
C PRO A 175 -18.43 10.58 16.43
N SER A 176 -18.54 11.03 15.18
CA SER A 176 -19.40 12.14 14.79
C SER A 176 -20.87 11.99 15.19
N ALA A 177 -21.35 10.76 15.39
CA ALA A 177 -22.71 10.46 15.84
C ALA A 177 -22.96 10.80 17.32
N ILE A 178 -21.92 11.15 18.08
CA ILE A 178 -22.02 11.47 19.52
C ILE A 178 -22.37 12.95 19.71
N ASP A 179 -23.49 13.22 20.39
CA ASP A 179 -23.97 14.58 20.68
C ASP A 179 -23.04 15.35 21.62
N ASN A 180 -22.43 14.65 22.59
CA ASN A 180 -21.51 15.26 23.53
C ASN A 180 -20.24 15.72 22.80
N VAL A 181 -20.13 17.03 22.60
CA VAL A 181 -19.02 17.65 21.84
C VAL A 181 -17.65 17.31 22.41
N LYS A 182 -17.50 17.27 23.74
CA LYS A 182 -16.21 16.96 24.38
C LYS A 182 -15.81 15.51 24.07
N LEU A 183 -16.71 14.57 24.34
CA LEU A 183 -16.47 13.15 24.10
C LEU A 183 -16.22 12.85 22.62
N ARG A 184 -17.05 13.41 21.73
CA ARG A 184 -16.88 13.30 20.27
C ARG A 184 -15.50 13.76 19.85
N ASN A 185 -15.09 14.97 20.22
CA ASN A 185 -13.82 15.52 19.80
C ASN A 185 -12.63 14.71 20.35
N SER A 186 -12.73 14.22 21.60
CA SER A 186 -11.72 13.34 22.18
C SER A 186 -11.59 12.02 21.42
N LEU A 187 -12.70 11.36 21.08
CA LEU A 187 -12.68 10.10 20.32
C LEU A 187 -12.24 10.30 18.86
N THR A 188 -12.66 11.40 18.23
CA THR A 188 -12.16 11.79 16.91
C THR A 188 -10.65 12.01 16.94
N GLY A 189 -10.13 12.75 17.92
CA GLY A 189 -8.69 12.94 18.11
C GLY A 189 -7.95 11.61 18.32
N LEU A 190 -8.49 10.73 19.17
CA LEU A 190 -7.94 9.40 19.40
C LEU A 190 -7.89 8.57 18.10
N LYS A 191 -8.96 8.59 17.29
CA LYS A 191 -8.99 7.92 15.98
C LYS A 191 -7.91 8.47 15.05
N TYR A 192 -7.72 9.79 14.99
CA TYR A 192 -6.68 10.40 14.17
C TYR A 192 -5.27 10.01 14.65
N MET A 193 -5.02 9.99 15.97
CA MET A 193 -3.72 9.58 16.51
C MET A 193 -3.44 8.10 16.25
N ASP A 194 -4.45 7.23 16.41
CA ASP A 194 -4.33 5.80 16.08
C ASP A 194 -3.98 5.59 14.59
N VAL A 195 -4.62 6.33 13.68
CA VAL A 195 -4.28 6.29 12.25
C VAL A 195 -2.85 6.76 12.02
N ARG A 196 -2.45 7.91 12.58
CA ARG A 196 -1.09 8.43 12.37
C ARG A 196 -0.02 7.53 12.96
N TYR A 197 -0.25 6.96 14.13
CA TYR A 197 0.64 6.00 14.77
C TYR A 197 0.98 4.82 13.84
N ARG A 198 -0.03 4.23 13.18
CA ARG A 198 0.21 3.16 12.21
C ARG A 198 1.04 3.61 11.00
N LEU A 199 0.90 4.88 10.61
CA LEU A 199 1.68 5.45 9.52
C LEU A 199 3.13 5.76 9.93
N LEU A 200 3.42 6.01 11.20
CA LEU A 200 4.81 6.22 11.67
C LEU A 200 5.69 5.00 11.37
N GLN A 201 5.15 3.79 11.58
CA GLN A 201 5.87 2.54 11.31
C GLN A 201 6.24 2.39 9.83
N VAL A 202 5.36 2.83 8.92
CA VAL A 202 5.60 2.79 7.48
C VAL A 202 6.55 3.91 7.06
N GLU A 203 6.38 5.11 7.63
CA GLU A 203 7.25 6.25 7.37
C GLU A 203 8.70 5.94 7.70
N ASP A 204 8.98 5.31 8.86
CA ASP A 204 10.35 4.98 9.26
C ASP A 204 11.03 4.01 8.27
N MET A 205 10.27 3.15 7.59
CA MET A 205 10.78 2.24 6.55
C MET A 205 11.00 2.92 5.20
N THR A 206 10.30 4.03 4.95
CA THR A 206 10.28 4.73 3.65
C THR A 206 11.03 6.05 3.67
N LYS A 207 11.51 6.46 4.83
CA LYS A 207 12.16 7.75 5.05
C LYS A 207 13.42 7.88 4.20
N GLY A 208 13.47 8.94 3.39
CA GLY A 208 14.61 9.26 2.54
C GLY A 208 14.70 8.45 1.24
N LEU A 209 13.70 7.61 0.92
CA LEU A 209 13.69 6.84 -0.34
C LEU A 209 13.32 7.68 -1.57
N ALA A 210 12.56 8.76 -1.39
CA ALA A 210 12.07 9.58 -2.50
C ALA A 210 12.76 10.95 -2.53
N LEU A 211 13.27 11.33 -3.70
CA LEU A 211 13.76 12.69 -3.97
C LEU A 211 12.62 13.71 -3.92
N ASP A 212 11.43 13.32 -4.39
CA ASP A 212 10.19 14.09 -4.30
C ASP A 212 9.12 13.29 -3.53
N GLU A 213 9.04 13.54 -2.21
CA GLU A 213 8.05 12.90 -1.35
C GLU A 213 6.60 13.20 -1.76
N TYR A 214 6.33 14.39 -2.32
CA TYR A 214 4.97 14.76 -2.73
C TYR A 214 4.52 13.90 -3.92
N ALA A 215 5.37 13.80 -4.95
CA ALA A 215 5.06 13.00 -6.13
C ALA A 215 4.89 11.53 -5.76
N PHE A 216 5.79 11.00 -4.91
CA PHE A 216 5.69 9.64 -4.40
C PHE A 216 4.36 9.39 -3.66
N LEU A 217 3.97 10.28 -2.75
CA LEU A 217 2.73 10.16 -2.00
C LEU A 217 1.49 10.23 -2.90
N ARG A 218 1.48 11.14 -3.87
CA ARG A 218 0.39 11.27 -4.86
C ARG A 218 0.23 9.98 -5.66
N ASP A 219 1.33 9.48 -6.22
CA ASP A 219 1.30 8.33 -7.12
C ASP A 219 0.94 7.05 -6.36
N ALA A 220 1.47 6.87 -5.15
CA ALA A 220 1.10 5.77 -4.25
C ALA A 220 -0.40 5.82 -3.88
N TYR A 221 -0.94 7.00 -3.56
CA TYR A 221 -2.37 7.17 -3.29
C TYR A 221 -3.22 6.80 -4.51
N LEU A 222 -2.91 7.36 -5.69
CA LEU A 222 -3.68 7.11 -6.91
C LEU A 222 -3.62 5.64 -7.32
N GLN A 223 -2.45 5.01 -7.24
CA GLN A 223 -2.29 3.59 -7.54
C GLN A 223 -3.14 2.72 -6.61
N ASN A 224 -3.01 2.92 -5.29
CA ASN A 224 -3.79 2.18 -4.29
C ASN A 224 -5.30 2.38 -4.51
N ARG A 225 -5.72 3.62 -4.79
CA ARG A 225 -7.13 3.95 -4.97
C ARG A 225 -7.71 3.34 -6.24
N ARG A 226 -6.97 3.38 -7.35
CA ARG A 226 -7.36 2.73 -8.61
C ARG A 226 -7.43 1.21 -8.46
N ALA A 227 -6.50 0.59 -7.73
CA ALA A 227 -6.55 -0.83 -7.42
C ALA A 227 -7.81 -1.19 -6.60
N LEU A 228 -8.12 -0.40 -5.56
CA LEU A 228 -9.32 -0.60 -4.76
C LEU A 228 -10.59 -0.49 -5.62
N VAL A 229 -10.73 0.56 -6.42
CA VAL A 229 -11.90 0.75 -7.31
C VAL A 229 -12.01 -0.36 -8.34
N ARG A 230 -10.90 -0.77 -8.95
CA ARG A 230 -10.86 -1.88 -9.92
C ARG A 230 -11.39 -3.17 -9.30
N SER A 231 -11.00 -3.49 -8.07
CA SER A 231 -11.54 -4.66 -7.35
C SER A 231 -13.06 -4.62 -7.14
N LYS A 232 -13.67 -3.42 -7.18
CA LYS A 232 -15.12 -3.25 -7.06
C LYS A 232 -15.86 -3.39 -8.38
N LEU A 233 -15.28 -2.85 -9.45
CA LEU A 233 -15.85 -2.90 -10.80
C LEU A 233 -15.67 -4.28 -11.44
N GLU A 234 -14.51 -4.91 -11.20
CA GLU A 234 -14.13 -6.20 -11.78
C GLU A 234 -13.74 -7.17 -10.66
N PRO A 235 -14.71 -7.66 -9.85
CA PRO A 235 -14.41 -8.55 -8.74
C PRO A 235 -13.73 -9.87 -9.16
N ASN A 236 -13.92 -10.29 -10.42
CA ASN A 236 -13.22 -11.44 -11.02
C ASN A 236 -12.08 -11.03 -11.96
N GLY A 237 -11.85 -9.73 -12.18
CA GLY A 237 -10.87 -9.21 -13.14
C GLY A 237 -9.44 -9.52 -12.74
N LEU A 238 -9.12 -9.40 -11.44
CA LEU A 238 -7.79 -9.78 -10.90
C LEU A 238 -7.50 -11.26 -11.10
N TYR A 239 -8.48 -12.14 -10.85
CA TYR A 239 -8.36 -13.57 -11.16
C TYR A 239 -8.23 -13.83 -12.66
N GLN A 240 -8.95 -13.08 -13.51
CA GLN A 240 -8.85 -13.23 -14.96
C GLN A 240 -7.52 -12.72 -15.50
N GLU A 241 -6.95 -11.66 -14.93
CA GLU A 241 -5.64 -11.11 -15.24
C GLU A 241 -4.52 -12.04 -14.75
N GLU A 242 -4.64 -12.61 -13.55
CA GLU A 242 -3.72 -13.64 -13.04
C GLU A 242 -3.83 -14.94 -13.85
N LEU A 243 -5.04 -15.36 -14.24
CA LEU A 243 -5.24 -16.48 -15.16
C LEU A 243 -4.70 -16.17 -16.56
N ALA A 244 -4.82 -14.93 -17.04
CA ALA A 244 -4.29 -14.50 -18.33
C ALA A 244 -2.76 -14.40 -18.28
N ALA A 245 -2.18 -13.88 -17.20
CA ALA A 245 -0.75 -13.82 -16.96
C ALA A 245 -0.16 -15.22 -16.76
N ALA A 246 -0.84 -16.10 -16.02
CA ALA A 246 -0.46 -17.51 -15.86
C ALA A 246 -0.58 -18.29 -17.18
N LYS A 247 -1.59 -17.98 -18.01
CA LYS A 247 -1.69 -18.50 -19.39
C LYS A 247 -0.56 -17.97 -20.28
N LYS A 248 -0.21 -16.68 -20.17
CA LYS A 248 0.89 -16.02 -20.91
C LYS A 248 2.25 -16.60 -20.49
N ALA A 249 2.45 -16.85 -19.20
CA ALA A 249 3.65 -17.50 -18.66
C ALA A 249 3.76 -18.98 -19.10
N LYS A 250 2.62 -19.67 -19.27
CA LYS A 250 2.58 -21.05 -19.78
C LYS A 250 2.74 -21.17 -21.30
N ASN A 251 2.58 -20.09 -22.05
CA ASN A 251 2.66 -20.11 -23.51
C ASN A 251 3.35 -18.85 -24.07
N PRO A 252 4.69 -18.76 -23.99
CA PRO A 252 5.46 -17.56 -24.34
C PRO A 252 5.50 -17.23 -25.86
N LYS A 253 4.81 -17.99 -26.72
CA LYS A 253 4.79 -17.79 -28.18
C LYS A 253 3.41 -17.34 -28.67
N SER A 254 3.09 -16.05 -28.56
CA SER A 254 2.08 -15.44 -29.46
C SER A 254 2.10 -13.91 -29.58
N GLU A 255 3.15 -13.22 -29.12
CA GLU A 255 3.38 -11.82 -29.47
C GLU A 255 4.82 -11.75 -29.97
N SER A 256 4.98 -11.57 -31.29
CA SER A 256 6.26 -11.14 -31.85
C SER A 256 6.67 -9.87 -31.11
N LEU A 257 7.81 -9.91 -30.44
CA LEU A 257 8.48 -8.72 -29.91
C LEU A 257 8.48 -7.65 -31.00
N PRO A 258 8.30 -6.36 -30.67
CA PRO A 258 8.56 -5.29 -31.64
C PRO A 258 9.95 -5.52 -32.23
N GLN A 259 10.02 -5.67 -33.55
CA GLN A 259 11.31 -5.63 -34.24
C GLN A 259 11.81 -4.20 -34.10
N TYR A 260 12.74 -4.00 -33.19
CA TYR A 260 13.57 -2.81 -33.20
C TYR A 260 14.53 -3.00 -34.37
N GLU A 261 14.42 -2.14 -35.39
CA GLU A 261 15.53 -1.99 -36.34
C GLU A 261 16.74 -1.53 -35.55
N ASP A 262 17.81 -2.32 -35.60
CA ASP A 262 19.09 -1.96 -35.02
C ASP A 262 19.63 -0.72 -35.75
N PRO A 263 19.72 0.46 -35.10
CA PRO A 263 20.22 1.67 -35.73
C PRO A 263 21.69 1.55 -36.18
N ASP A 264 22.41 0.51 -35.73
CA ASP A 264 23.82 0.29 -36.05
C ASP A 264 24.02 -0.59 -37.30
N SER A 265 22.94 -1.09 -37.91
CA SER A 265 23.00 -1.93 -39.13
C SER A 265 23.55 -1.22 -40.38
N ASN A 266 23.75 0.11 -40.31
CA ASN A 266 24.29 0.94 -41.39
C ASN A 266 25.49 1.81 -40.97
N LEU A 267 26.19 1.48 -39.90
CA LEU A 267 27.44 2.16 -39.54
C LEU A 267 28.52 1.89 -40.60
N PRO A 268 29.22 2.92 -41.12
CA PRO A 268 30.39 2.72 -41.96
C PRO A 268 31.47 1.93 -41.19
N GLN A 269 32.02 0.89 -41.81
CA GLN A 269 33.22 0.22 -41.30
C GLN A 269 34.39 1.19 -41.39
N TYR A 270 34.87 1.66 -40.23
CA TYR A 270 36.13 2.39 -40.15
C TYR A 270 37.27 1.37 -40.14
N GLU A 271 38.17 1.45 -41.12
CA GLU A 271 39.44 0.72 -41.07
C GLU A 271 40.33 1.31 -39.98
N ASP A 272 40.83 0.44 -39.11
CA ASP A 272 41.73 0.78 -38.02
C ASP A 272 43.11 1.18 -38.59
N PRO A 273 43.59 2.42 -38.39
CA PRO A 273 44.82 2.89 -39.01
C PRO A 273 46.12 2.31 -38.40
N ASP A 274 46.04 1.52 -37.33
CA ASP A 274 47.21 1.02 -36.59
C ASP A 274 47.61 -0.45 -36.90
N SER A 275 47.30 -0.94 -38.10
CA SER A 275 47.69 -2.28 -38.56
C SER A 275 49.18 -2.45 -38.92
N ASN A 276 50.02 -1.43 -38.69
CA ASN A 276 51.44 -1.42 -39.07
C ASN A 276 52.40 -1.01 -37.93
N LEU A 277 52.03 -1.24 -36.67
CA LEU A 277 52.98 -1.12 -35.56
C LEU A 277 54.01 -2.28 -35.61
N PRO A 278 55.32 -1.99 -35.51
CA PRO A 278 56.35 -3.03 -35.45
C PRO A 278 56.12 -3.95 -34.24
N GLN A 279 56.06 -5.26 -34.46
CA GLN A 279 56.12 -6.23 -33.37
C GLN A 279 57.53 -6.21 -32.78
N TYR A 280 57.64 -5.88 -31.50
CA TYR A 280 58.87 -6.09 -30.74
C TYR A 280 58.88 -7.53 -30.23
N GLU A 281 59.89 -8.32 -30.63
CA GLU A 281 60.12 -9.65 -30.07
C GLU A 281 60.65 -9.51 -28.64
N ASP A 282 59.93 -10.10 -27.69
CA ASP A 282 60.38 -10.28 -26.31
C ASP A 282 61.28 -11.54 -26.24
N PRO A 283 62.58 -11.43 -25.93
CA PRO A 283 63.52 -12.54 -26.03
C PRO A 283 63.42 -13.60 -24.92
N GLU A 284 62.47 -13.54 -23.99
CA GLU A 284 62.34 -14.52 -22.88
C GLU A 284 61.12 -15.45 -22.93
N SER A 285 60.36 -15.52 -24.02
CA SER A 285 59.26 -16.49 -24.13
C SER A 285 59.68 -17.78 -24.86
N PRO A 286 59.57 -18.96 -24.22
CA PRO A 286 59.87 -20.23 -24.90
C PRO A 286 58.81 -20.57 -25.97
N SER A 287 59.34 -20.98 -27.10
CA SER A 287 58.77 -21.51 -28.35
C SER A 287 57.33 -22.05 -28.36
N GLN A 288 56.58 -21.62 -29.38
CA GLN A 288 55.30 -22.16 -29.85
C GLN A 288 55.40 -23.61 -30.34
N SER A 289 54.33 -24.39 -30.15
CA SER A 289 53.94 -25.43 -31.10
C SER A 289 52.52 -25.16 -31.60
N SER A 290 52.42 -24.96 -32.90
CA SER A 290 51.19 -24.97 -33.69
C SER A 290 50.64 -26.39 -33.83
N SER A 291 49.32 -26.54 -33.96
CA SER A 291 48.65 -27.44 -34.95
C SER A 291 47.12 -27.40 -34.85
N GLN A 292 46.52 -26.89 -35.91
CA GLN A 292 45.30 -27.28 -36.64
C GLN A 292 44.30 -28.35 -36.11
N SER A 293 43.02 -27.97 -36.27
CA SER A 293 41.91 -28.71 -36.90
C SER A 293 40.96 -29.62 -36.08
N ASP A 294 39.68 -29.29 -36.29
CA ASP A 294 38.50 -30.14 -36.46
C ASP A 294 37.60 -30.58 -35.28
N LYS A 295 36.32 -30.59 -35.66
CA LYS A 295 35.08 -30.81 -34.89
C LYS A 295 35.08 -32.10 -34.06
N GLN A 296 34.45 -32.05 -32.88
CA GLN A 296 33.20 -32.78 -32.53
C GLN A 296 33.12 -33.13 -31.03
N SER A 297 31.94 -32.85 -30.43
CA SER A 297 31.34 -33.50 -29.25
C SER A 297 31.94 -33.29 -27.84
N SER A 298 31.04 -33.34 -26.85
CA SER A 298 31.21 -33.36 -25.38
C SER A 298 31.79 -32.08 -24.75
N SER A 299 31.02 -31.28 -24.01
CA SER A 299 30.69 -31.47 -22.58
C SER A 299 31.93 -31.70 -21.73
N ASP A 300 32.33 -30.73 -20.89
CA ASP A 300 32.37 -30.84 -19.42
C ASP A 300 32.93 -29.52 -18.81
N PRO A 301 33.25 -29.38 -17.50
CA PRO A 301 32.48 -28.67 -16.49
C PRO A 301 33.26 -27.51 -15.84
N SER A 302 32.59 -26.60 -15.12
CA SER A 302 33.20 -25.82 -14.02
C SER A 302 32.13 -25.08 -13.22
N VAL A 303 31.31 -25.81 -12.46
CA VAL A 303 30.72 -25.27 -11.23
C VAL A 303 30.76 -26.39 -10.18
N PRO A 304 31.39 -26.19 -9.01
CA PRO A 304 31.40 -27.18 -7.94
C PRO A 304 29.98 -27.49 -7.47
N GLN A 305 29.61 -28.78 -7.50
CA GLN A 305 28.43 -29.29 -6.84
C GLN A 305 28.68 -29.37 -5.33
N TYR A 306 27.81 -28.76 -4.54
CA TYR A 306 27.62 -29.12 -3.14
C TYR A 306 26.51 -30.17 -3.09
N GLU A 307 26.83 -31.35 -2.57
CA GLU A 307 25.86 -32.41 -2.30
C GLU A 307 25.02 -32.04 -1.08
N ASP A 308 23.70 -32.04 -1.28
CA ASP A 308 22.67 -31.98 -0.24
C ASP A 308 22.27 -33.43 0.10
N PRO A 309 22.51 -33.93 1.33
CA PRO A 309 22.11 -35.27 1.69
C PRO A 309 20.61 -35.30 2.02
N GLU A 310 19.89 -36.06 1.19
CA GLU A 310 18.61 -36.71 1.45
C GLU A 310 17.32 -35.87 1.28
N SER A 311 16.83 -35.86 0.04
CA SER A 311 15.39 -36.00 -0.22
C SER A 311 15.12 -37.43 -0.74
N ASP A 312 14.56 -38.30 0.10
CA ASP A 312 13.86 -39.50 -0.36
C ASP A 312 12.38 -39.41 0.01
N THR A 313 11.54 -39.70 -0.99
CA THR A 313 10.08 -39.72 -0.91
C THR A 313 9.62 -41.16 -0.73
N GLY A 314 8.95 -41.48 0.38
CA GLY A 314 8.26 -42.76 0.51
C GLY A 314 7.63 -42.97 1.89
N GLY A 315 6.30 -42.93 1.94
CA GLY A 315 5.53 -42.88 3.18
C GLY A 315 5.66 -44.09 4.11
N SER A 316 5.45 -43.82 5.40
CA SER A 316 4.90 -44.71 6.44
C SER A 316 4.64 -43.87 7.69
N GLN A 317 3.39 -43.76 8.16
CA GLN A 317 3.14 -43.49 9.59
C GLN A 317 3.63 -44.74 10.36
N PRO A 318 4.24 -44.61 11.56
CA PRO A 318 3.42 -44.50 12.77
C PRO A 318 4.04 -43.82 14.02
N VAL A 319 3.16 -43.54 14.99
CA VAL A 319 3.36 -43.53 16.45
C VAL A 319 4.07 -42.32 17.11
N ALA A 320 3.28 -41.67 17.96
CA ALA A 320 3.71 -40.74 19.01
C ALA A 320 4.72 -41.37 19.98
N GLN A 321 5.75 -40.63 20.35
CA GLN A 321 6.60 -40.97 21.49
C GLN A 321 6.40 -39.98 22.66
N PRO A 322 6.56 -40.45 23.91
CA PRO A 322 5.98 -39.83 25.09
C PRO A 322 6.77 -38.62 25.56
N ILE A 323 6.03 -37.70 26.22
CA ILE A 323 6.58 -36.63 27.02
C ILE A 323 7.38 -37.27 28.17
N ASP A 324 8.66 -36.96 28.26
CA ASP A 324 9.52 -37.31 29.40
C ASP A 324 9.03 -36.58 30.67
N PRO A 325 8.63 -37.29 31.74
CA PRO A 325 8.12 -36.67 32.96
C PRO A 325 9.21 -36.18 33.93
N SER A 326 10.48 -36.07 33.51
CA SER A 326 11.60 -35.76 34.42
C SER A 326 12.12 -34.31 34.39
N VAL A 327 11.40 -33.36 33.79
CA VAL A 327 11.74 -31.92 33.90
C VAL A 327 10.94 -31.28 35.05
N PRO A 328 11.58 -30.86 36.17
CA PRO A 328 10.88 -30.27 37.30
C PRO A 328 10.29 -28.88 36.97
N HIS A 329 9.02 -28.72 37.33
CA HIS A 329 8.30 -27.46 37.44
C HIS A 329 9.05 -26.48 38.34
N TYR A 330 9.34 -25.28 37.84
CA TYR A 330 9.64 -24.12 38.70
C TYR A 330 8.33 -23.39 38.97
N GLU A 331 7.78 -23.57 40.16
CA GLU A 331 6.83 -22.63 40.77
C GLU A 331 7.59 -21.37 41.18
N ASP A 332 7.11 -20.21 40.76
CA ASP A 332 7.56 -18.90 41.24
C ASP A 332 6.81 -18.56 42.55
N PRO A 333 7.48 -18.49 43.71
CA PRO A 333 6.86 -18.06 44.95
C PRO A 333 7.17 -16.57 45.17
N GLY A 334 6.31 -15.70 44.66
CA GLY A 334 6.47 -14.26 44.83
C GLY A 334 5.19 -13.48 44.57
N GLN A 335 4.60 -13.00 45.66
CA GLN A 335 3.49 -12.05 45.83
C GLN A 335 3.17 -11.12 44.65
#